data_AF-A0AAI8HQD0-F1
#
_entry.id   AF-A0AAI8HQD0-F1
#
_cell.length_a   1.000
_cell.length_b   1.000
_cell.length_c   1.000
_cell.angle_alpha   90.00
_cell.angle_beta   90.00
_cell.angle_gamma   90.00
#
_symmetry.space_group_name_H-M   'P 1'
#
loop_
_entity.id
_entity.type
_entity.pdbx_description
1 polymer ?
#
loop_
_entity_poly.entity_id
_entity_poly.type
_entity_poly.pdbx_seq_one_letter_code
_entity_poly.pdbx_strand_id
1 'polypeptide(L)' 'MNIENPMILNNWHDKLTEPETQKDFFGDEVTSADNFVIDCGEIILKDNLERYLKEQLGFKFHSAQ' A
#
# COMPACT_ATOMS: atom_id res chain seq x y z
N MET A 1 -25.86 15.31 -42.16
CA MET A 1 -26.15 15.63 -40.75
C MET A 1 -24.84 15.50 -40.02
N ASN A 2 -24.18 16.64 -39.80
CA ASN A 2 -22.83 16.70 -39.26
C ASN A 2 -22.95 16.61 -37.74
N ILE A 3 -22.55 15.48 -37.17
CA ILE A 3 -22.47 15.34 -35.72
C ILE A 3 -21.14 15.97 -35.31
N GLU A 4 -21.16 17.30 -35.17
CA GLU A 4 -20.12 18.03 -34.46
C GLU A 4 -20.39 17.80 -32.97
N ASN A 5 -19.52 17.02 -32.32
CA ASN A 5 -19.57 16.82 -30.88
C ASN A 5 -18.46 17.71 -30.28
N PRO A 6 -18.76 18.95 -29.83
CA PRO A 6 -17.72 19.91 -29.43
C PRO A 6 -17.19 19.70 -28.00
N MET A 7 -17.27 18.49 -27.45
CA MET A 7 -16.59 18.17 -26.21
C MET A 7 -15.85 16.84 -26.37
N ILE A 8 -14.52 16.91 -26.37
CA ILE A 8 -13.69 15.74 -26.05
C ILE A 8 -14.00 15.42 -24.59
N LEU A 9 -15.01 14.58 -24.38
CA LEU A 9 -15.19 13.89 -23.13
C LEU A 9 -13.92 13.06 -22.97
N ASN A 10 -13.12 13.36 -21.94
CA ASN A 10 -11.93 12.59 -21.58
C ASN A 10 -12.34 11.12 -21.40
N ASN A 11 -12.35 10.38 -22.49
CA ASN A 11 -12.66 8.96 -22.53
C ASN A 11 -11.40 8.12 -22.34
N TRP A 12 -10.29 8.77 -21.99
CA TRP A 12 -9.06 8.14 -21.52
C TRP A 12 -9.09 8.05 -20.00
N HIS A 13 -10.17 7.48 -19.48
CA HIS A 13 -10.07 6.64 -18.30
C HIS A 13 -9.41 5.32 -18.74
N ASP A 14 -8.19 5.41 -19.30
CA ASP A 14 -7.22 4.34 -19.10
C ASP A 14 -6.91 4.41 -17.61
N LYS A 15 -7.85 3.91 -16.78
CA LYS A 15 -7.49 3.16 -15.60
C LYS A 15 -6.65 2.02 -16.16
N LEU A 16 -5.38 2.29 -16.42
CA LEU A 16 -4.33 1.38 -15.99
C LEU A 16 -4.75 1.05 -14.57
N THR A 17 -5.47 -0.05 -14.42
CA THR A 17 -5.48 -0.81 -13.19
C THR A 17 -4.01 -1.05 -12.95
N GLU A 18 -3.38 -0.15 -12.19
CA GLU A 18 -2.12 -0.44 -11.54
C GLU A 18 -2.34 -1.86 -10.99
N PRO A 19 -1.44 -2.81 -11.30
CA PRO A 19 -1.55 -4.14 -10.72
C PRO A 19 -1.81 -3.92 -9.24
N GLU A 20 -2.74 -4.67 -8.63
CA GLU A 20 -3.05 -4.50 -7.21
C GLU A 20 -1.78 -4.77 -6.41
N THR A 21 -0.94 -3.75 -6.24
CA THR A 21 0.32 -3.83 -5.56
C THR A 21 -0.07 -4.04 -4.12
N GLN A 22 0.39 -5.16 -3.57
CA GLN A 22 0.14 -5.49 -2.19
C GLN A 22 0.65 -4.33 -1.33
N LYS A 23 -0.19 -3.85 -0.40
CA LYS A 23 0.18 -2.77 0.51
C LYS A 23 0.30 -3.32 1.91
N ASP A 24 1.18 -2.72 2.68
CA ASP A 24 1.30 -3.00 4.10
C ASP A 24 0.21 -2.28 4.90
N PHE A 25 0.18 -2.54 6.20
CA PHE A 25 -0.77 -1.97 7.16
C PHE A 25 -0.76 -0.43 7.19
N PHE A 26 0.38 0.19 6.83
CA PHE A 26 0.53 1.64 6.78
C PHE A 26 0.24 2.24 5.38
N GLY A 27 -0.02 1.38 4.39
CA GLY A 27 -0.30 1.77 3.01
C GLY A 27 0.93 1.85 2.12
N ASP A 28 2.09 1.44 2.62
CA ASP A 28 3.33 1.37 1.84
C ASP A 28 3.29 0.17 0.90
N GLU A 29 3.84 0.34 -0.30
CA GLU A 29 3.86 -0.74 -1.30
C GLU A 29 4.83 -1.85 -0.87
N VAL A 30 4.34 -3.09 -0.95
CA VAL A 30 5.08 -4.31 -0.69
C VAL A 30 5.40 -4.94 -2.03
N THR A 31 6.69 -5.03 -2.35
CA THR A 31 7.18 -5.75 -3.53
C THR A 31 7.60 -7.16 -3.16
N SER A 32 7.69 -8.06 -4.14
CA SER A 32 8.15 -9.44 -3.92
C SER A 32 9.60 -9.54 -3.41
N ALA A 33 10.37 -8.45 -3.47
CA ALA A 33 11.74 -8.37 -2.96
C ALA A 33 11.79 -7.93 -1.48
N ASP A 34 10.69 -7.41 -0.94
CA ASP A 34 10.65 -6.88 0.41
C ASP A 34 10.46 -7.96 1.46
N ASN A 35 10.96 -7.68 2.66
CA ASN A 35 10.74 -8.54 3.82
C ASN A 35 9.56 -7.99 4.61
N PHE A 36 8.54 -8.81 4.81
CA PHE A 36 7.36 -8.46 5.59
C PHE A 36 6.95 -9.60 6.52
N VAL A 37 6.12 -9.26 7.51
CA VAL A 37 5.50 -10.19 8.45
C VAL A 37 3.99 -10.11 8.25
N ILE A 38 3.30 -11.23 8.46
CA ILE A 38 1.83 -11.27 8.45
C ILE A 38 1.35 -11.44 9.89
N ASP A 39 0.52 -10.51 10.38
CA ASP A 39 -0.15 -10.61 11.69
C ASP A 39 -1.67 -10.51 11.50
N CYS A 40 -2.41 -11.52 11.96
CA CYS A 40 -3.87 -11.59 11.83
C CYS A 40 -4.44 -11.35 10.40
N GLY A 41 -3.63 -11.54 9.36
CA GLY A 41 -4.01 -11.30 7.95
C GLY A 41 -3.57 -9.94 7.41
N GLU A 42 -3.03 -9.07 8.25
CA GLU A 42 -2.42 -7.80 7.86
C GLU A 42 -0.94 -8.01 7.49
N ILE A 43 -0.47 -7.29 6.49
CA ILE A 43 0.93 -7.34 6.04
C ILE A 43 1.66 -6.15 6.63
N ILE A 44 2.80 -6.40 7.26
CA ILE A 44 3.60 -5.36 7.88
C ILE A 44 5.00 -5.46 7.32
N LEU A 45 5.45 -4.43 6.61
CA LEU A 45 6.85 -4.36 6.16
C LEU A 45 7.77 -4.40 7.37
N LYS A 46 8.90 -5.10 7.23
CA LYS A 46 9.87 -5.24 8.33
C LYS A 46 10.37 -3.89 8.84
N ASP A 47 10.47 -2.89 7.97
CA ASP A 47 10.84 -1.53 8.32
C ASP A 47 9.78 -0.83 9.18
N ASN A 48 8.50 -1.17 8.96
CA ASN A 48 7.36 -0.66 9.73
C ASN A 48 6.99 -1.54 10.93
N LEU A 49 7.60 -2.73 11.05
CA LEU A 49 7.27 -3.71 12.09
C LEU A 49 7.53 -3.18 13.50
N GLU A 50 8.66 -2.52 13.73
CA GLU A 50 8.96 -1.98 15.06
C GLU A 50 7.89 -0.96 15.49
N ARG A 51 7.46 -0.10 14.55
CA ARG A 51 6.38 0.87 14.78
C ARG A 51 5.06 0.17 15.06
N TYR A 52 4.70 -0.83 14.25
CA TYR A 52 3.50 -1.63 14.45
C TYR A 52 3.46 -2.29 15.83
N LEU A 53 4.55 -2.95 16.23
CA LEU A 53 4.67 -3.61 17.52
C LEU A 53 4.54 -2.63 18.70
N LYS A 54 5.09 -1.41 18.58
CA LYS A 54 4.95 -0.36 19.59
C LYS A 54 3.55 0.22 19.64
N GLU A 55 2.99 0.62 18.50
CA GLU A 55 1.73 1.38 18.42
C GLU A 55 0.49 0.50 18.56
N GLN A 56 0.44 -0.64 17.87
CA GLN A 56 -0.73 -1.53 17.87
C GLN A 56 -0.71 -2.52 19.03
N LEU A 57 0.47 -3.08 19.36
CA LEU A 57 0.60 -4.13 20.37
C LEU A 57 1.23 -3.66 21.69
N GLY A 58 1.64 -2.38 21.79
CA GLY A 58 2.13 -1.79 23.04
C GLY A 58 3.50 -2.31 23.50
N PHE A 59 4.30 -2.91 22.60
CA PHE A 59 5.62 -3.41 22.95
C PHE A 59 6.56 -2.28 23.34
N LYS A 60 7.45 -2.57 24.29
CA LYS A 60 8.56 -1.70 24.67
C LYS A 60 9.88 -2.42 24.40
N PHE A 61 10.61 -1.92 23.43
CA PHE A 61 11.93 -2.43 23.08
C PHE A 61 12.96 -1.86 24.06
N HIS A 62 13.81 -2.74 24.58
CA HIS A 62 14.90 -2.37 25.48
C HIS A 62 16.19 -2.86 24.83
N SER A 63 17.16 -1.96 24.64
CA SER A 63 18.52 -2.34 24.27
C SER A 63 19.32 -2.64 25.53
N ALA A 64 20.08 -3.74 25.54
CA ALA A 64 21.10 -3.93 26.56
C ALA A 64 22.20 -2.88 26.31
N GLN A 65 22.31 -1.90 27.21
CA GLN A 65 23.36 -0.89 27.22
C GLN A 65 24.35 -1.19 28.35
#